data_AF-A0A1Q6VBJ7-F1
#
_entry.id   AF-A0A1Q6VBJ7-F1
#
_cell.length_a   1.000
_cell.length_b   1.000
_cell.length_c   1.000
_cell.angle_alpha   90.00
_cell.angle_beta   90.00
_cell.angle_gamma   90.00
#
_symmetry.space_group_name_H-M   'P 1'
#
loop_
_entity.id
_entity.type
_entity.pdbx_description
1 polymer ?
#
loop_
_entity_poly.entity_id
_entity_poly.type
_entity_poly.pdbx_seq_one_letter_code
_entity_poly.pdbx_strand_id
1 'polypeptide(L)'
;MRRVLILFSALLLNIAGSKAAAADWPQDYVVHENSESPDGRYAVLVQSQDAAAESNDNESAVYLADVKNHTTLGKIDNVDYFEQQNHRGLEVFWAPDSSYCVVENDGRYGADTISVLEIKDSSFTQTEIGERIQKSLDGAMKKQAHSEMSGYASPYFRLGTDRKVRVRALSQNNPKQFEEVKTYYALFQGTFDLAAKKWTVTDARSITVEQSGALETGYQKPDFENTTFANEDDRAKSLDEQMNSAYQAAKFILPPARFANLKQEQTEWLKKRDSAASVEEKCKLMKARIKSLQDWLW
;
A
#
# COMPACT_ATOMS: atom_id res chain seq x y z
N MET A 1 -31.85 -54.00 -19.40
CA MET A 1 -31.10 -52.93 -20.11
C MET A 1 -30.91 -51.75 -19.17
N ARG A 2 -29.77 -51.07 -19.30
CA ARG A 2 -29.07 -50.30 -18.27
C ARG A 2 -29.77 -48.98 -17.89
N ARG A 3 -29.79 -48.70 -16.57
CA ARG A 3 -30.07 -47.38 -15.98
C ARG A 3 -28.86 -46.47 -16.24
N VAL A 4 -29.09 -45.29 -16.80
CA VAL A 4 -28.08 -44.26 -17.00
C VAL A 4 -28.01 -43.42 -15.72
N LEU A 5 -26.87 -43.47 -15.03
CA LEU A 5 -26.55 -42.62 -13.89
C LEU A 5 -25.82 -41.40 -14.46
N ILE A 6 -26.42 -40.20 -14.36
CA ILE A 6 -25.76 -38.94 -14.71
C ILE A 6 -24.94 -38.51 -13.49
N LEU A 7 -23.61 -38.62 -13.58
CA LEU A 7 -22.70 -38.03 -12.60
C LEU A 7 -22.50 -36.54 -12.90
N PHE A 8 -22.89 -35.68 -11.95
CA PHE A 8 -22.43 -34.31 -11.89
C PHE A 8 -21.00 -34.28 -11.33
N SER A 9 -20.01 -34.06 -12.19
CA SER A 9 -18.65 -33.73 -11.74
C SER A 9 -18.59 -32.26 -11.37
N ALA A 10 -18.61 -31.96 -10.07
CA ALA A 10 -18.28 -30.63 -9.56
C ALA A 10 -16.78 -30.38 -9.77
N LEU A 11 -16.46 -29.44 -10.66
CA LEU A 11 -15.10 -28.97 -10.89
C LEU A 11 -14.71 -28.06 -9.70
N LEU A 12 -14.11 -28.64 -8.67
CA LEU A 12 -13.45 -27.87 -7.61
C LEU A 12 -12.18 -27.26 -8.21
N LEU A 13 -12.19 -25.94 -8.46
CA LEU A 13 -10.97 -25.18 -8.66
C LEU A 13 -10.14 -25.29 -7.37
N ASN A 14 -9.14 -26.16 -7.38
CA ASN A 14 -8.06 -26.11 -6.41
C ASN A 14 -7.24 -24.85 -6.68
N ILE A 15 -7.50 -23.79 -5.93
CA ILE A 15 -6.51 -22.71 -5.76
C ILE A 15 -5.37 -23.36 -4.96
N ALA A 16 -4.36 -23.85 -5.68
CA ALA A 16 -3.16 -24.40 -5.07
C ALA A 16 -2.40 -23.25 -4.39
N GLY A 17 -2.54 -23.15 -3.07
CA GLY A 17 -1.63 -22.33 -2.27
C GLY A 17 -0.29 -23.05 -2.19
N SER A 18 0.75 -22.46 -2.76
CA SER A 18 2.15 -22.89 -2.58
C SER A 18 2.47 -22.88 -1.08
N LYS A 19 2.90 -24.01 -0.52
CA LYS A 19 3.49 -24.05 0.82
C LYS A 19 5.00 -23.84 0.67
N ALA A 20 5.47 -22.64 0.96
CA ALA A 20 6.87 -22.37 1.20
C ALA A 20 7.30 -23.06 2.51
N ALA A 21 8.48 -23.69 2.57
CA ALA A 21 9.00 -24.36 3.77
C ALA A 21 10.34 -23.75 4.15
N ALA A 22 10.70 -23.88 5.43
CA ALA A 22 11.95 -23.31 5.92
C ALA A 22 13.17 -23.90 5.20
N ALA A 23 14.08 -23.03 4.77
CA ALA A 23 15.33 -23.40 4.11
C ALA A 23 16.48 -22.49 4.59
N ASP A 24 17.70 -22.88 4.22
CA ASP A 24 18.91 -22.12 4.55
C ASP A 24 18.86 -20.71 3.94
N TRP A 25 19.61 -19.79 4.55
CA TRP A 25 19.78 -18.44 4.03
C TRP A 25 20.52 -18.48 2.68
N PRO A 26 19.96 -17.95 1.58
CA PRO A 26 20.61 -18.00 0.28
C PRO A 26 21.92 -17.22 0.28
N GLN A 27 22.93 -17.76 -0.39
CA GLN A 27 24.20 -17.05 -0.57
C GLN A 27 23.97 -15.72 -1.30
N ASP A 28 24.66 -14.66 -0.87
CA ASP A 28 24.64 -13.33 -1.47
C ASP A 28 23.31 -12.57 -1.35
N TYR A 29 22.43 -13.02 -0.43
CA TYR A 29 21.19 -12.35 -0.09
C TYR A 29 21.33 -11.55 1.21
N VAL A 30 20.74 -10.36 1.20
CA VAL A 30 20.74 -9.41 2.30
C VAL A 30 19.31 -9.09 2.73
N VAL A 31 19.15 -8.59 3.95
CA VAL A 31 17.87 -8.06 4.42
C VAL A 31 17.57 -6.78 3.64
N HIS A 32 16.41 -6.74 2.98
CA HIS A 32 15.95 -5.56 2.25
C HIS A 32 15.68 -4.41 3.22
N GLU A 33 16.10 -3.21 2.84
CA GLU A 33 15.97 -2.02 3.68
C GLU A 33 14.50 -1.76 4.06
N ASN A 34 14.25 -1.38 5.31
CA ASN A 34 12.92 -1.07 5.83
C ASN A 34 11.89 -2.20 5.70
N SER A 35 12.33 -3.46 5.52
CA SER A 35 11.45 -4.63 5.39
C SER A 35 11.23 -5.40 6.69
N GLU A 36 11.89 -5.02 7.79
CA GLU A 36 11.79 -5.71 9.06
C GLU A 36 10.40 -5.54 9.71
N SER A 37 9.87 -6.64 10.24
CA SER A 37 8.63 -6.66 11.01
C SER A 37 8.77 -5.89 12.33
N PRO A 38 7.66 -5.38 12.92
CA PRO A 38 7.70 -4.59 14.16
C PRO A 38 8.40 -5.25 15.36
N ASP A 39 8.39 -6.58 15.47
CA ASP A 39 9.08 -7.34 16.51
C ASP A 39 10.53 -7.74 16.14
N GLY A 40 11.00 -7.28 14.97
CA GLY A 40 12.33 -7.53 14.41
C GLY A 40 12.61 -8.99 14.09
N ARG A 41 11.59 -9.85 13.98
CA ARG A 41 11.79 -11.29 13.73
C ARG A 41 11.84 -11.62 12.25
N TYR A 42 10.97 -11.02 11.47
CA TYR A 42 10.80 -11.34 10.05
C TYR A 42 11.25 -10.18 9.17
N ALA A 43 11.76 -10.50 7.99
CA ALA A 43 12.10 -9.52 6.97
C ALA A 43 12.08 -10.16 5.58
N VAL A 44 12.19 -9.32 4.55
CA VAL A 44 12.34 -9.80 3.17
C VAL A 44 13.83 -9.83 2.80
N LEU A 45 14.24 -10.89 2.11
CA LEU A 45 15.59 -11.03 1.57
C LEU A 45 15.58 -10.81 0.07
N VAL A 46 16.57 -10.05 -0.39
CA VAL A 46 16.82 -9.74 -1.79
C VAL A 46 18.29 -10.02 -2.09
N GLN A 47 18.61 -10.30 -3.36
CA GLN A 47 20.01 -10.43 -3.76
C GLN A 47 20.71 -9.07 -3.60
N SER A 48 21.96 -9.09 -3.12
CA SER A 48 22.76 -7.86 -2.99
C SER A 48 23.04 -7.24 -4.36
N GLN A 49 23.25 -5.92 -4.37
CA GLN A 49 23.54 -5.20 -5.60
C GLN A 49 24.81 -5.73 -6.30
N ASP A 50 25.86 -6.04 -5.52
CA ASP A 50 27.14 -6.56 -6.04
C ASP A 50 26.95 -7.91 -6.74
N ALA A 51 26.22 -8.84 -6.11
CA ALA A 51 25.98 -10.15 -6.70
C ALA A 51 25.05 -10.08 -7.92
N ALA A 52 24.08 -9.16 -7.92
CA ALA A 52 23.24 -8.91 -9.08
C ALA A 52 24.03 -8.30 -10.25
N ALA A 53 25.02 -7.43 -9.98
CA ALA A 53 25.86 -6.83 -11.01
C ALA A 53 26.78 -7.85 -11.72
N GLU A 54 27.11 -8.95 -11.05
CA GLU A 54 27.85 -10.08 -11.62
C GLU A 54 26.95 -11.07 -12.39
N SER A 55 25.62 -10.97 -12.20
CA SER A 55 24.62 -11.78 -12.89
C SER A 55 24.29 -11.20 -14.26
N ASN A 56 24.06 -12.07 -15.25
CA ASN A 56 23.44 -11.68 -16.53
C ASN A 56 21.90 -11.74 -16.47
N ASP A 57 21.33 -12.16 -15.34
CA ASP A 57 19.90 -12.23 -15.10
C ASP A 57 19.43 -10.96 -14.37
N ASN A 58 18.37 -10.35 -14.89
CA ASN A 58 17.72 -9.19 -14.28
C ASN A 58 16.60 -9.58 -13.31
N GLU A 59 16.30 -10.88 -13.21
CA GLU A 59 15.35 -11.43 -12.26
C GLU A 59 16.10 -12.03 -11.07
N SER A 60 15.64 -11.71 -9.86
CA SER A 60 16.20 -12.24 -8.62
C SER A 60 15.07 -12.64 -7.71
N ALA A 61 15.09 -13.87 -7.22
CA ALA A 61 14.06 -14.33 -6.30
C ALA A 61 14.03 -13.45 -5.06
N VAL A 62 12.84 -13.32 -4.46
CA VAL A 62 12.66 -12.61 -3.20
C VAL A 62 12.12 -13.60 -2.17
N TYR A 63 12.66 -13.57 -0.95
CA TYR A 63 12.30 -14.53 0.10
C TYR A 63 11.73 -13.81 1.32
N LEU A 64 10.75 -14.41 1.98
CA LEU A 64 10.42 -14.05 3.36
C LEU A 64 11.31 -14.88 4.30
N ALA A 65 11.86 -14.28 5.35
CA ALA A 65 12.78 -14.93 6.26
C ALA A 65 12.47 -14.68 7.74
N ASP A 66 12.90 -15.61 8.59
CA ASP A 66 13.07 -15.43 10.03
C ASP A 66 14.53 -15.01 10.27
N VAL A 67 14.74 -13.72 10.47
CA VAL A 67 16.06 -13.09 10.61
C VAL A 67 16.75 -13.52 11.89
N LYS A 68 15.98 -13.70 12.98
CA LYS A 68 16.54 -14.13 14.28
C LYS A 68 17.11 -15.53 14.21
N ASN A 69 16.44 -16.42 13.48
CA ASN A 69 16.90 -17.80 13.28
C ASN A 69 17.79 -17.98 12.05
N HIS A 70 18.02 -16.92 11.26
CA HIS A 70 18.81 -16.94 10.04
C HIS A 70 18.34 -18.03 9.04
N THR A 71 17.03 -18.11 8.83
CA THR A 71 16.40 -19.08 7.92
C THR A 71 15.37 -18.40 7.03
N THR A 72 15.17 -18.90 5.81
CA THR A 72 14.06 -18.47 4.97
C THR A 72 12.79 -19.19 5.41
N LEU A 73 11.63 -18.52 5.30
CA LEU A 73 10.30 -19.15 5.33
C LEU A 73 9.88 -19.59 3.92
N GLY A 74 10.49 -18.98 2.90
CA GLY A 74 10.60 -19.43 1.52
C GLY A 74 10.35 -18.31 0.50
N LYS A 75 10.31 -18.69 -0.78
CA LYS A 75 10.24 -17.75 -1.92
C LYS A 75 8.84 -17.13 -2.03
N ILE A 76 8.79 -15.82 -2.29
CA ILE A 76 7.57 -15.07 -2.61
C ILE A 76 7.30 -15.24 -4.11
N ASP A 77 6.10 -15.71 -4.46
CA ASP A 77 5.72 -16.00 -5.84
C ASP A 77 5.46 -14.69 -6.62
N ASN A 78 5.88 -14.65 -7.89
CA ASN A 78 5.69 -13.51 -8.82
C ASN A 78 6.26 -12.17 -8.29
N VAL A 79 7.35 -12.24 -7.55
CA VAL A 79 8.12 -11.10 -7.11
C VAL A 79 9.58 -11.36 -7.49
N ASP A 80 10.15 -10.42 -8.20
CA ASP A 80 11.55 -10.37 -8.58
C ASP A 80 12.13 -8.99 -8.26
N TYR A 81 13.21 -8.97 -7.50
CA TYR A 81 13.90 -7.74 -7.12
C TYR A 81 15.30 -8.05 -6.58
N PHE A 82 16.26 -7.18 -6.88
CA PHE A 82 17.54 -7.10 -6.20
C PHE A 82 17.79 -5.69 -5.67
N GLU A 83 18.68 -5.57 -4.70
CA GLU A 83 18.96 -4.31 -4.02
C GLU A 83 19.33 -3.18 -5.01
N GLN A 84 18.62 -2.05 -4.90
CA GLN A 84 18.80 -0.86 -5.75
C GLN A 84 18.57 -1.10 -7.25
N GLN A 85 17.76 -2.10 -7.62
CA GLN A 85 17.39 -2.32 -9.02
C GLN A 85 16.72 -1.10 -9.64
N ASN A 86 17.25 -0.64 -10.78
CA ASN A 86 16.77 0.56 -11.45
C ASN A 86 15.33 0.37 -11.98
N HIS A 87 14.48 1.39 -11.80
CA HIS A 87 13.07 1.41 -12.22
C HIS A 87 12.19 0.34 -11.57
N ARG A 88 12.62 -0.22 -10.44
CA ARG A 88 11.89 -1.24 -9.67
C ARG A 88 11.84 -0.80 -8.21
N GLY A 89 10.80 -1.21 -7.51
CA GLY A 89 10.66 -0.99 -6.08
C GLY A 89 10.16 -2.25 -5.39
N LEU A 90 10.51 -2.38 -4.13
CA LEU A 90 9.99 -3.44 -3.27
C LEU A 90 9.65 -2.82 -1.92
N GLU A 91 8.36 -2.81 -1.57
CA GLU A 91 7.89 -2.28 -0.29
C GLU A 91 7.20 -3.36 0.53
N VAL A 92 7.38 -3.29 1.85
CA VAL A 92 6.79 -4.25 2.80
C VAL A 92 6.03 -3.50 3.88
N PHE A 93 4.75 -3.81 4.02
CA PHE A 93 3.87 -3.19 5.01
C PHE A 93 3.45 -4.24 6.03
N TRP A 94 3.91 -4.10 7.26
CA TRP A 94 3.63 -5.06 8.32
C TRP A 94 2.37 -4.76 9.10
N ALA A 95 1.68 -5.83 9.51
CA ALA A 95 0.69 -5.75 10.57
C ALA A 95 1.37 -5.40 11.91
N PRO A 96 0.69 -4.66 12.82
CA PRO A 96 1.28 -4.27 14.10
C PRO A 96 1.74 -5.44 14.98
N ASP A 97 1.19 -6.63 14.78
CA ASP A 97 1.50 -7.85 15.54
C ASP A 97 2.49 -8.78 14.83
N SER A 98 3.13 -8.32 13.74
CA SER A 98 4.05 -9.09 12.88
C SER A 98 3.45 -10.37 12.27
N SER A 99 2.14 -10.62 12.36
CA SER A 99 1.56 -11.91 11.95
C SER A 99 1.31 -12.04 10.45
N TYR A 100 1.32 -10.92 9.72
CA TYR A 100 1.20 -10.86 8.27
C TYR A 100 1.78 -9.54 7.74
N CYS A 101 2.09 -9.51 6.45
CA CYS A 101 2.46 -8.29 5.73
C CYS A 101 1.82 -8.22 4.36
N VAL A 102 1.88 -7.03 3.75
CA VAL A 102 1.71 -6.84 2.31
C VAL A 102 3.09 -6.63 1.71
N VAL A 103 3.37 -7.32 0.62
CA VAL A 103 4.52 -7.06 -0.25
C VAL A 103 4.02 -6.45 -1.55
N GLU A 104 4.53 -5.28 -1.87
CA GLU A 104 4.32 -4.59 -3.13
C GLU A 104 5.60 -4.66 -3.96
N ASN A 105 5.50 -5.27 -5.14
CA ASN A 105 6.54 -5.21 -6.16
C ASN A 105 6.18 -4.12 -7.15
N ASP A 106 6.92 -3.01 -7.13
CA ASP A 106 6.67 -1.85 -7.98
C ASP A 106 7.45 -1.96 -9.29
N GLY A 107 6.73 -1.77 -10.39
CA GLY A 107 7.29 -1.65 -11.72
C GLY A 107 7.70 -0.21 -12.01
N ARG A 108 8.14 0.03 -13.25
CA ARG A 108 8.51 1.39 -13.69
C ARG A 108 7.34 2.39 -13.57
N TYR A 109 6.12 1.89 -13.63
CA TYR A 109 4.91 2.68 -13.68
C TYR A 109 3.84 2.06 -12.76
N GLY A 110 4.12 1.88 -11.47
CA GLY A 110 3.14 1.38 -10.52
C GLY A 110 3.21 -0.13 -10.31
N ALA A 111 2.40 -0.60 -9.36
CA ALA A 111 2.54 -1.92 -8.79
C ALA A 111 2.33 -3.05 -9.82
N ASP A 112 3.33 -3.90 -9.99
CA ASP A 112 3.26 -5.10 -10.81
C ASP A 112 2.52 -6.22 -10.07
N THR A 113 2.88 -6.45 -8.81
CA THR A 113 2.20 -7.43 -7.95
C THR A 113 2.02 -6.88 -6.54
N ILE A 114 0.88 -7.23 -5.94
CA ILE A 114 0.57 -6.90 -4.54
C ILE A 114 0.08 -8.18 -3.88
N SER A 115 0.84 -8.68 -2.91
CA SER A 115 0.55 -9.94 -2.23
C SER A 115 0.48 -9.77 -0.72
N VAL A 116 -0.51 -10.40 -0.09
CA VAL A 116 -0.58 -10.57 1.37
C VAL A 116 0.14 -11.86 1.75
N LEU A 117 1.09 -11.78 2.68
CA LEU A 117 1.81 -12.93 3.22
C LEU A 117 1.36 -13.18 4.67
N GLU A 118 0.69 -14.29 4.92
CA GLU A 118 0.27 -14.73 6.25
C GLU A 118 1.26 -15.74 6.82
N ILE A 119 1.96 -15.39 7.90
CA ILE A 119 2.97 -16.27 8.51
C ILE A 119 2.28 -17.43 9.24
N LYS A 120 2.84 -18.62 9.06
CA LYS A 120 2.42 -19.88 9.70
C LYS A 120 3.63 -20.68 10.11
N ASP A 121 4.03 -20.53 11.37
CA ASP A 121 5.19 -21.18 11.96
C ASP A 121 6.46 -20.98 11.11
N SER A 122 6.93 -22.03 10.44
CA SER A 122 8.12 -22.05 9.59
C SER A 122 7.81 -21.88 8.10
N SER A 123 6.68 -21.26 7.77
CA SER A 123 6.16 -21.08 6.40
C SER A 123 5.27 -19.84 6.33
N PHE A 124 4.74 -19.54 5.14
CA PHE A 124 3.67 -18.56 4.97
C PHE A 124 2.66 -19.01 3.90
N THR A 125 1.50 -18.35 3.89
CA THR A 125 0.53 -18.42 2.79
C THR A 125 0.54 -17.09 2.06
N GLN A 126 0.66 -17.12 0.74
CA GLN A 126 0.57 -15.94 -0.11
C GLN A 126 -0.85 -15.80 -0.70
N THR A 127 -1.34 -14.58 -0.81
CA THR A 127 -2.58 -14.25 -1.54
C THR A 127 -2.37 -12.99 -2.37
N GLU A 128 -2.42 -13.13 -3.68
CA GLU A 128 -2.37 -12.01 -4.64
C GLU A 128 -3.68 -11.21 -4.54
N ILE A 129 -3.58 -9.89 -4.42
CA ILE A 129 -4.72 -8.97 -4.31
C ILE A 129 -4.66 -7.80 -5.31
N GLY A 130 -3.52 -7.58 -5.95
CA GLY A 130 -3.24 -6.51 -6.91
C GLY A 130 -4.07 -6.59 -8.18
N GLU A 131 -4.28 -7.78 -8.75
CA GLU A 131 -5.03 -7.92 -10.00
C GLU A 131 -6.46 -7.35 -9.87
N ARG A 132 -7.09 -7.58 -8.71
CA ARG A 132 -8.44 -7.04 -8.43
C ARG A 132 -8.42 -5.51 -8.32
N ILE A 133 -7.38 -4.93 -7.72
CA ILE A 133 -7.21 -3.48 -7.57
C ILE A 133 -7.06 -2.85 -8.96
N GLN A 134 -6.11 -3.34 -9.75
CA GLN A 134 -5.80 -2.87 -11.10
C GLN A 134 -7.03 -2.92 -12.02
N LYS A 135 -7.70 -4.08 -12.11
CA LYS A 135 -8.92 -4.22 -12.93
C LYS A 135 -10.04 -3.26 -12.53
N SER A 136 -10.17 -2.96 -11.24
CA SER A 136 -11.20 -2.05 -10.75
C SER A 136 -10.90 -0.60 -11.14
N LEU A 137 -9.63 -0.19 -11.08
CA LEU A 137 -9.15 1.12 -11.51
C LEU A 137 -9.30 1.30 -13.03
N ASP A 138 -8.85 0.33 -13.81
CA ASP A 138 -8.98 0.32 -15.28
C ASP A 138 -10.45 0.40 -15.70
N GLY A 139 -11.32 -0.36 -15.03
CA GLY A 139 -12.76 -0.30 -15.25
C GLY A 139 -13.38 1.06 -14.95
N ALA A 140 -12.85 1.80 -13.96
CA ALA A 140 -13.29 3.16 -13.67
C ALA A 140 -12.81 4.18 -14.71
N MET A 141 -11.56 4.08 -15.19
CA MET A 141 -11.04 4.96 -16.25
C MET A 141 -11.70 4.68 -17.61
N LYS A 142 -11.92 3.41 -17.95
CA LYS A 142 -12.62 3.00 -19.17
C LYS A 142 -14.00 3.65 -19.30
N LYS A 143 -14.73 3.77 -18.18
CA LYS A 143 -16.04 4.46 -18.16
C LYS A 143 -15.92 5.96 -18.46
N GLN A 144 -14.81 6.59 -18.12
CA GLN A 144 -14.54 8.01 -18.38
C GLN A 144 -14.03 8.25 -19.81
N ALA A 145 -13.21 7.35 -20.33
CA ALA A 145 -12.59 7.46 -21.64
C ALA A 145 -13.49 6.95 -22.78
N HIS A 146 -14.45 6.07 -22.47
CA HIS A 146 -15.24 5.31 -23.45
C HIS A 146 -14.38 4.47 -24.42
N SER A 147 -13.22 4.01 -23.97
CA SER A 147 -12.29 3.15 -24.69
C SER A 147 -11.53 2.24 -23.71
N GLU A 148 -10.89 1.18 -24.22
CA GLU A 148 -10.01 0.34 -23.38
C GLU A 148 -8.91 1.21 -22.77
N MET A 149 -8.77 1.14 -21.45
CA MET A 149 -7.81 1.92 -20.69
C MET A 149 -7.05 1.02 -19.74
N SER A 150 -5.75 1.29 -19.62
CA SER A 150 -4.90 0.77 -18.57
C SER A 150 -4.22 1.96 -17.91
N GLY A 151 -4.24 1.99 -16.59
CA GLY A 151 -3.52 2.97 -15.80
C GLY A 151 -2.54 2.31 -14.85
N TYR A 152 -1.77 3.15 -14.21
CA TYR A 152 -0.70 2.75 -13.31
C TYR A 152 -1.19 2.91 -11.89
N ALA A 153 -1.24 1.82 -11.12
CA ALA A 153 -1.76 1.84 -9.76
C ALA A 153 -0.67 2.21 -8.76
N SER A 154 -0.96 3.18 -7.89
CA SER A 154 -0.14 3.54 -6.74
C SER A 154 -0.96 3.25 -5.48
N PRO A 155 -0.74 2.09 -4.84
CA PRO A 155 -1.49 1.67 -3.66
C PRO A 155 -0.93 2.29 -2.37
N TYR A 156 -1.78 2.30 -1.36
CA TYR A 156 -1.48 2.64 0.02
C TYR A 156 -2.19 1.62 0.90
N PHE A 157 -1.55 1.25 2.02
CA PHE A 157 -2.04 0.20 2.90
C PHE A 157 -2.20 0.65 4.35
N ARG A 158 -3.27 0.17 4.98
CA ARG A 158 -3.44 0.18 6.43
C ARG A 158 -3.78 -1.22 6.92
N LEU A 159 -2.89 -1.75 7.74
CA LEU A 159 -3.02 -3.06 8.38
C LEU A 159 -3.41 -2.86 9.85
N GLY A 160 -4.31 -3.70 10.34
CA GLY A 160 -4.79 -3.64 11.72
C GLY A 160 -4.75 -5.01 12.39
N THR A 161 -4.85 -5.03 13.71
CA THR A 161 -4.95 -6.28 14.50
C THR A 161 -6.26 -7.05 14.23
N ASP A 162 -7.19 -6.46 13.47
CA ASP A 162 -8.42 -7.08 13.01
C ASP A 162 -8.24 -8.02 11.80
N ARG A 163 -6.99 -8.31 11.41
CA ARG A 163 -6.62 -9.15 10.25
C ARG A 163 -7.29 -8.69 8.96
N LYS A 164 -7.35 -7.37 8.76
CA LYS A 164 -7.84 -6.74 7.54
C LYS A 164 -6.76 -5.89 6.91
N VAL A 165 -6.65 -5.98 5.58
CA VAL A 165 -5.84 -5.09 4.77
C VAL A 165 -6.79 -4.08 4.14
N ARG A 166 -6.73 -2.84 4.63
CA ARG A 166 -7.43 -1.72 3.99
C ARG A 166 -6.51 -1.17 2.92
N VAL A 167 -7.05 -1.00 1.72
CA VAL A 167 -6.32 -0.50 0.55
C VAL A 167 -6.98 0.77 0.06
N ARG A 168 -6.15 1.74 -0.26
CA ARG A 168 -6.51 2.91 -1.07
C ARG A 168 -5.53 2.93 -2.22
N ALA A 169 -5.98 3.06 -3.46
CA ALA A 169 -5.07 3.13 -4.59
C ALA A 169 -5.51 4.22 -5.55
N LEU A 170 -4.56 4.99 -6.03
CA LEU A 170 -4.75 5.98 -7.07
C LEU A 170 -4.25 5.43 -8.39
N SER A 171 -4.82 5.88 -9.50
CA SER A 171 -4.31 5.51 -10.82
C SER A 171 -4.41 6.64 -11.82
N GLN A 172 -3.44 6.68 -12.72
CA GLN A 172 -3.43 7.54 -13.91
C GLN A 172 -2.88 6.77 -15.13
N ASN A 173 -3.34 7.12 -16.33
CA ASN A 173 -2.90 6.49 -17.58
C ASN A 173 -1.71 7.22 -18.27
N ASN A 174 -1.35 8.42 -17.84
CA ASN A 174 -0.31 9.26 -18.46
C ASN A 174 0.70 9.78 -17.43
N PRO A 175 1.53 8.90 -16.82
CA PRO A 175 2.43 9.26 -15.73
C PRO A 175 3.62 10.12 -16.21
N LYS A 176 3.85 10.19 -17.53
CA LYS A 176 4.83 11.07 -18.16
C LYS A 176 4.26 12.42 -18.58
N GLN A 177 2.95 12.63 -18.40
CA GLN A 177 2.26 13.89 -18.69
C GLN A 177 2.49 14.38 -20.12
N PHE A 178 2.46 13.47 -21.10
CA PHE A 178 2.52 13.85 -22.51
C PHE A 178 1.35 14.77 -22.85
N GLU A 179 1.62 15.96 -23.40
CA GLU A 179 0.62 17.02 -23.64
C GLU A 179 -0.55 16.58 -24.53
N GLU A 180 -0.25 15.74 -25.53
CA GLU A 180 -1.20 15.21 -26.52
C GLU A 180 -2.10 14.10 -25.95
N VAL A 181 -1.79 13.59 -24.75
CA VAL A 181 -2.48 12.45 -24.14
C VAL A 181 -3.36 12.93 -23.00
N LYS A 182 -4.68 12.80 -23.18
CA LYS A 182 -5.63 13.09 -22.11
C LYS A 182 -5.42 12.14 -20.92
N THR A 183 -5.18 12.71 -19.76
CA THR A 183 -5.03 11.97 -18.50
C THR A 183 -6.38 11.70 -17.85
N TYR A 184 -6.59 10.45 -17.47
CA TYR A 184 -7.72 9.96 -16.68
C TYR A 184 -7.21 9.51 -15.32
N TYR A 185 -8.04 9.69 -14.29
CA TYR A 185 -7.68 9.38 -12.93
C TYR A 185 -8.75 8.50 -12.29
N ALA A 186 -8.33 7.56 -11.46
CA ALA A 186 -9.24 6.72 -10.68
C ALA A 186 -8.77 6.55 -9.24
N LEU A 187 -9.74 6.30 -8.35
CA LEU A 187 -9.53 5.91 -6.97
C LEU A 187 -10.16 4.54 -6.74
N PHE A 188 -9.41 3.67 -6.06
CA PHE A 188 -9.90 2.43 -5.46
C PHE A 188 -9.90 2.54 -3.95
N GLN A 189 -10.97 2.04 -3.33
CA GLN A 189 -11.07 1.85 -1.88
C GLN A 189 -11.54 0.43 -1.61
N GLY A 190 -10.77 -0.32 -0.83
CA GLY A 190 -11.11 -1.70 -0.53
C GLY A 190 -10.71 -2.16 0.86
N THR A 191 -11.30 -3.26 1.28
CA THR A 191 -10.90 -3.99 2.49
C THR A 191 -10.87 -5.48 2.18
N PHE A 192 -9.67 -6.05 2.23
CA PHE A 192 -9.45 -7.48 2.11
C PHE A 192 -9.46 -8.10 3.51
N ASP A 193 -10.33 -9.09 3.71
CA ASP A 193 -10.43 -9.85 4.95
C ASP A 193 -9.62 -11.14 4.82
N LEU A 194 -8.59 -11.29 5.66
CA LEU A 194 -7.65 -12.41 5.57
C LEU A 194 -8.33 -13.73 5.94
N ALA A 195 -9.16 -13.73 6.99
CA ALA A 195 -9.84 -14.94 7.45
C ALA A 195 -10.81 -15.48 6.40
N ALA A 196 -11.56 -14.58 5.75
CA ALA A 196 -12.50 -14.95 4.70
C ALA A 196 -11.88 -15.04 3.29
N LYS A 197 -10.60 -14.65 3.14
CA LYS A 197 -9.85 -14.58 1.88
C LYS A 197 -10.61 -13.88 0.75
N LYS A 198 -11.25 -12.76 1.07
CA LYS A 198 -12.08 -12.04 0.11
C LYS A 198 -12.10 -10.54 0.39
N TRP A 199 -12.40 -9.80 -0.67
CA TRP A 199 -12.77 -8.40 -0.55
C TRP A 199 -14.17 -8.28 0.08
N THR A 200 -14.25 -7.57 1.21
CA THR A 200 -15.51 -7.28 1.91
C THR A 200 -16.06 -5.90 1.58
N VAL A 201 -15.18 -5.00 1.14
CA VAL A 201 -15.51 -3.69 0.59
C VAL A 201 -14.70 -3.50 -0.69
N THR A 202 -15.35 -3.05 -1.77
CA THR A 202 -14.70 -2.58 -2.99
C THR A 202 -15.50 -1.44 -3.57
N ASP A 203 -14.87 -0.30 -3.75
CA ASP A 203 -15.38 0.85 -4.49
C ASP A 203 -14.28 1.35 -5.42
N ALA A 204 -14.63 1.59 -6.69
CA ALA A 204 -13.72 2.16 -7.66
C ALA A 204 -14.46 3.18 -8.52
N ARG A 205 -13.91 4.39 -8.62
CA ARG A 205 -14.54 5.51 -9.31
C ARG A 205 -13.52 6.40 -9.98
N SER A 206 -13.94 7.05 -11.06
CA SER A 206 -13.17 8.12 -11.68
C SER A 206 -13.09 9.31 -10.74
N ILE A 207 -11.97 10.01 -10.78
CA ILE A 207 -11.73 11.23 -9.99
C ILE A 207 -11.13 12.33 -10.88
N THR A 208 -11.08 13.55 -10.38
CA THR A 208 -10.40 14.66 -11.04
C THR A 208 -8.91 14.72 -10.68
N VAL A 209 -8.14 15.51 -11.43
CA VAL A 209 -6.73 15.79 -11.10
C VAL A 209 -6.58 16.44 -9.72
N GLU A 210 -7.48 17.37 -9.35
CA GLU A 210 -7.51 18.00 -8.03
C GLU A 210 -7.72 16.97 -6.92
N GLN A 211 -8.66 16.04 -7.13
CA GLN A 211 -8.91 14.95 -6.20
C GLN A 211 -7.70 14.02 -6.08
N SER A 212 -7.08 13.66 -7.20
CA SER A 212 -5.90 12.79 -7.23
C SER A 212 -4.75 13.39 -6.43
N GLY A 213 -4.38 14.65 -6.71
CA GLY A 213 -3.27 15.32 -6.02
C GLY A 213 -3.51 15.52 -4.51
N ALA A 214 -4.74 15.87 -4.12
CA ALA A 214 -5.10 15.98 -2.71
C ALA A 214 -5.01 14.64 -1.98
N LEU A 215 -5.46 13.55 -2.61
CA LEU A 215 -5.43 12.21 -2.02
C LEU A 215 -4.01 11.65 -1.95
N GLU A 216 -3.19 11.85 -2.98
CA GLU A 216 -1.79 11.43 -3.01
C GLU A 216 -1.04 12.02 -1.81
N THR A 217 -1.20 13.33 -1.58
CA THR A 217 -0.62 14.01 -0.41
C THR A 217 -1.24 13.50 0.90
N GLY A 218 -2.55 13.27 0.92
CA GLY A 218 -3.27 12.81 2.11
C GLY A 218 -2.84 11.43 2.60
N TYR A 219 -2.49 10.51 1.70
CA TYR A 219 -2.08 9.15 2.03
C TYR A 219 -0.59 9.00 2.40
N GLN A 220 0.26 9.97 2.04
CA GLN A 220 1.67 9.96 2.43
C GLN A 220 1.82 9.99 3.96
N LYS A 221 2.68 9.12 4.51
CA LYS A 221 3.01 9.15 5.93
C LYS A 221 4.02 10.28 6.19
N PRO A 222 3.67 11.32 6.94
CA PRO A 222 4.60 12.41 7.21
C PRO A 222 5.73 11.95 8.13
N ASP A 223 6.97 12.22 7.74
CA ASP A 223 8.15 12.01 8.56
C ASP A 223 8.43 13.23 9.45
N PHE A 224 7.65 13.34 10.51
CA PHE A 224 7.71 14.47 11.44
C PHE A 224 8.99 14.60 12.26
N GLU A 225 9.79 13.53 12.33
CA GLU A 225 10.95 13.44 13.23
C GLU A 225 12.27 13.56 12.45
N ASN A 226 12.35 13.06 11.21
CA ASN A 226 13.57 13.18 10.41
C ASN A 226 13.56 14.41 9.47
N THR A 227 12.43 15.10 9.31
CA THR A 227 12.40 16.35 8.54
C THR A 227 13.08 17.48 9.31
N THR A 228 14.15 18.03 8.74
CA THR A 228 14.87 19.17 9.30
C THR A 228 14.29 20.49 8.79
N PHE A 229 14.22 21.49 9.68
CA PHE A 229 13.74 22.83 9.38
C PHE A 229 14.76 23.85 9.84
N ALA A 230 14.86 24.98 9.13
CA ALA A 230 15.79 26.05 9.48
C ALA A 230 15.44 26.72 10.82
N ASN A 231 14.14 26.75 11.17
CA ASN A 231 13.61 27.28 12.42
C ASN A 231 12.19 26.71 12.68
N GLU A 232 11.63 27.01 13.86
CA GLU A 232 10.30 26.52 14.26
C GLU A 232 9.13 27.19 13.51
N ASP A 233 9.31 28.38 12.95
CA ASP A 233 8.26 29.03 12.13
C ASP A 233 8.11 28.33 10.77
N ASP A 234 9.22 27.96 10.12
CA ASP A 234 9.24 27.17 8.89
C ASP A 234 8.61 25.78 9.13
N ARG A 235 8.90 25.17 10.28
CA ARG A 235 8.25 23.93 10.72
C ARG A 235 6.75 24.12 10.87
N ALA A 236 6.31 25.17 11.56
CA ALA A 236 4.91 25.46 11.78
C ALA A 236 4.16 25.68 10.46
N LYS A 237 4.77 26.40 9.51
CA LYS A 237 4.23 26.61 8.17
C LYS A 237 4.08 25.29 7.40
N SER A 238 5.12 24.46 7.37
CA SER A 238 5.05 23.15 6.70
C SER A 238 3.96 22.25 7.30
N LEU A 239 3.83 22.24 8.64
CA LEU A 239 2.78 21.49 9.32
C LEU A 239 1.38 22.02 9.01
N ASP A 240 1.19 23.34 8.87
CA ASP A 240 -0.08 23.92 8.47
C ASP A 240 -0.46 23.51 7.03
N GLU A 241 0.49 23.55 6.10
CA GLU A 241 0.32 23.10 4.71
C GLU A 241 -0.04 21.60 4.63
N GLN A 242 0.65 20.75 5.39
CA GLN A 242 0.35 19.32 5.49
C GLN A 242 -1.02 19.06 6.11
N MET A 243 -1.39 19.79 7.17
CA MET A 243 -2.71 19.68 7.79
C MET A 243 -3.83 20.08 6.84
N ASN A 244 -3.66 21.18 6.12
CA ASN A 244 -4.63 21.63 5.13
C ASN A 244 -4.77 20.60 4.00
N SER A 245 -3.66 19.99 3.57
CA SER A 245 -3.68 18.92 2.56
C SER A 245 -4.44 17.68 3.03
N ALA A 246 -4.17 17.21 4.25
CA ALA A 246 -4.90 16.08 4.85
C ALA A 246 -6.41 16.39 5.02
N TYR A 247 -6.77 17.62 5.38
CA TYR A 247 -8.16 18.07 5.46
C TYR A 247 -8.84 18.09 4.08
N GLN A 248 -8.15 18.54 3.01
CA GLN A 248 -8.68 18.48 1.65
C GLN A 248 -8.85 17.03 1.17
N ALA A 249 -7.92 16.14 1.47
CA ALA A 249 -8.07 14.72 1.18
C ALA A 249 -9.34 14.13 1.83
N ALA A 250 -9.58 14.46 3.11
CA ALA A 250 -10.75 13.99 3.85
C ALA A 250 -12.08 14.42 3.21
N LYS A 251 -12.14 15.59 2.55
CA LYS A 251 -13.31 16.05 1.78
C LYS A 251 -13.72 15.08 0.68
N PHE A 252 -12.75 14.40 0.06
CA PHE A 252 -12.98 13.53 -1.09
C PHE A 252 -13.23 12.06 -0.73
N ILE A 253 -12.95 11.68 0.53
CA ILE A 253 -13.18 10.34 1.06
C ILE A 253 -14.47 10.30 1.90
N LEU A 254 -14.66 11.27 2.78
CA LEU A 254 -15.75 11.22 3.74
C LEU A 254 -17.11 11.48 3.09
N PRO A 255 -18.17 10.81 3.56
CA PRO A 255 -19.54 11.16 3.21
C PRO A 255 -19.83 12.65 3.52
N PRO A 256 -20.66 13.35 2.72
CA PRO A 256 -20.90 14.79 2.89
C PRO A 256 -21.32 15.19 4.30
N ALA A 257 -22.21 14.40 4.94
CA ALA A 257 -22.67 14.66 6.30
C ALA A 257 -21.54 14.54 7.33
N ARG A 258 -20.63 13.56 7.17
CA ARG A 258 -19.47 13.42 8.06
C ARG A 258 -18.47 14.55 7.85
N PHE A 259 -18.23 14.95 6.60
CA PHE A 259 -17.33 16.07 6.31
C PHE A 259 -17.88 17.40 6.84
N ALA A 260 -19.19 17.62 6.81
CA ALA A 260 -19.83 18.80 7.43
C ALA A 260 -19.54 18.88 8.94
N ASN A 261 -19.60 17.74 9.64
CA ASN A 261 -19.20 17.67 11.05
C ASN A 261 -17.69 17.90 11.23
N LEU A 262 -16.85 17.29 10.38
CA LEU A 262 -15.40 17.51 10.41
C LEU A 262 -15.04 19.01 10.21
N LYS A 263 -15.78 19.73 9.37
CA LYS A 263 -15.61 21.18 9.18
C LYS A 263 -15.87 21.96 10.46
N GLN A 264 -16.89 21.58 11.24
CA GLN A 264 -17.16 22.18 12.55
C GLN A 264 -16.05 21.86 13.55
N GLU A 265 -15.68 20.57 13.66
CA GLU A 265 -14.56 20.13 14.51
C GLU A 265 -13.26 20.86 14.16
N GLN A 266 -12.96 21.03 12.86
CA GLN A 266 -11.77 21.74 12.40
C GLN A 266 -11.82 23.21 12.78
N THR A 267 -12.98 23.85 12.69
CA THR A 267 -13.15 25.26 13.10
C THR A 267 -12.88 25.46 14.60
N GLU A 268 -13.39 24.56 15.43
CA GLU A 268 -13.14 24.58 16.88
C GLU A 268 -11.67 24.28 17.20
N TRP A 269 -11.09 23.30 16.51
CA TRP A 269 -9.70 22.94 16.67
C TRP A 269 -8.74 24.08 16.29
N LEU A 270 -9.04 24.84 15.23
CA LEU A 270 -8.24 26.00 14.82
C LEU A 270 -8.21 27.07 15.91
N LYS A 271 -9.33 27.35 16.59
CA LYS A 271 -9.37 28.27 17.74
C LYS A 271 -8.46 27.81 18.87
N LYS A 272 -8.42 26.49 19.14
CA LYS A 272 -7.52 25.90 20.14
C LYS A 272 -6.05 26.08 19.74
N ARG A 273 -5.70 25.80 18.48
CA ARG A 273 -4.34 26.02 17.95
C ARG A 273 -3.92 27.48 18.06
N ASP A 274 -4.79 28.40 17.69
CA ASP A 274 -4.47 29.84 17.67
C ASP A 274 -4.31 30.41 19.08
N SER A 275 -4.93 29.77 20.08
CA SER A 275 -4.80 30.12 21.50
C SER A 275 -3.60 29.45 22.20
N ALA A 276 -2.81 28.63 21.50
CA ALA A 276 -1.64 27.96 22.06
C ALA A 276 -0.54 28.98 22.45
N ALA A 277 0.16 28.70 23.55
CA ALA A 277 1.07 29.64 24.19
C ALA A 277 2.43 29.80 23.47
N SER A 278 2.79 28.84 22.61
CA SER A 278 4.05 28.86 21.86
C SER A 278 3.94 28.20 20.48
N VAL A 279 4.95 28.40 19.64
CA VAL A 279 5.05 27.77 18.31
C VAL A 279 5.22 26.26 18.44
N GLU A 280 6.00 25.80 19.41
CA GLU A 280 6.22 24.37 19.68
C GLU A 280 4.91 23.67 20.09
N GLU A 281 4.08 24.32 20.91
CA GLU A 281 2.75 23.80 21.25
C GLU A 281 1.85 23.72 20.01
N LYS A 282 1.86 24.74 19.14
CA LYS A 282 1.14 24.71 17.86
C LYS A 282 1.61 23.56 16.97
N CYS A 283 2.92 23.36 16.83
CA CYS A 283 3.50 22.26 16.07
C CYS A 283 3.04 20.91 16.61
N LYS A 284 3.06 20.70 17.93
CA LYS A 284 2.57 19.47 18.58
C LYS A 284 1.08 19.23 18.30
N LEU A 285 0.25 20.27 18.41
CA LEU A 285 -1.17 20.18 18.10
C LEU A 285 -1.38 19.81 16.62
N MET A 286 -0.66 20.46 15.69
CA MET A 286 -0.77 20.20 14.26
C MET A 286 -0.36 18.77 13.91
N LYS A 287 0.77 18.26 14.42
CA LYS A 287 1.18 16.85 14.24
C LYS A 287 0.06 15.87 14.65
N ALA A 288 -0.55 16.10 15.83
CA ALA A 288 -1.65 15.25 16.30
C ALA A 288 -2.89 15.35 15.41
N ARG A 289 -3.21 16.55 14.93
CA ARG A 289 -4.36 16.77 14.05
C ARG A 289 -4.16 16.17 12.66
N ILE A 290 -2.97 16.28 12.08
CA ILE A 290 -2.62 15.63 10.80
C ILE A 290 -2.86 14.13 10.91
N LYS A 291 -2.32 13.47 11.95
CA LYS A 291 -2.54 12.03 12.19
C LYS A 291 -4.03 11.68 12.26
N SER A 292 -4.80 12.45 13.03
CA SER A 292 -6.26 12.26 13.13
C SER A 292 -6.99 12.48 11.80
N LEU A 293 -6.60 13.46 10.98
CA LEU A 293 -7.18 13.70 9.66
C LEU A 293 -6.86 12.56 8.69
N GLN A 294 -5.63 12.06 8.71
CA GLN A 294 -5.21 10.91 7.91
C GLN A 294 -5.93 9.64 8.33
N ASP A 295 -6.25 9.48 9.62
CA ASP A 295 -7.05 8.35 10.10
C ASP A 295 -8.44 8.29 9.49
N TRP A 296 -9.05 9.45 9.19
CA TRP A 296 -10.35 9.52 8.53
C TRP A 296 -10.34 9.08 7.05
N LEU A 297 -9.17 8.89 6.45
CA LEU A 297 -9.06 8.44 5.05
C LEU A 297 -9.30 6.92 4.89
N TRP A 298 -9.45 6.20 6.00
CA TRP A 298 -9.46 4.73 6.07
C TRP A 298 -10.76 4.15 6.62
#